data_AF-F3C112-F1
#
_entry.id   AF-F3C112-F1
#
_cell.length_a   1.000
_cell.length_b   1.000
_cell.length_c   1.000
_cell.angle_alpha   90.00
_cell.angle_beta   90.00
_cell.angle_gamma   90.00
#
_symmetry.space_group_name_H-M   'P 1'
#
loop_
_entity.id
_entity.type
_entity.pdbx_description
1 polymer ?
#
loop_
_entity_poly.entity_id
_entity_poly.type
_entity_poly.pdbx_seq_one_letter_code
_entity_poly.pdbx_strand_id
1 'polypeptide(L)'
;ETNKHRHALFLGVALGGDQVRTVCNATWNFYLKEFAKECGLSWNLTSHQFRRKFANYAAHSRFGDLRYLKEHYAHWTLDMTLCYSMDDSWGQHLDLELYTDIQAELDDIKLGVVGDWFGKSPLAGGYGRTLKQWQREPQNLLIFKDHASMLKSIAESTAIRSNGHAWCTADNDGCVGNTLERTRCSSCNNAVIGHRHTAIYQRLYYDLKGLLHCPDIGDGGRQRVERDLIRCRDVLTQLGVPPETLIA
;
A
#
# COMPACT_ATOMS: atom_id res chain seq x y z
N GLU A 1 -32.78 13.22 17.50
CA GLU A 1 -32.34 12.97 16.11
C GLU A 1 -32.19 14.22 15.24
N THR A 2 -33.21 15.07 15.07
CA THR A 2 -33.17 16.26 14.18
C THR A 2 -31.97 17.19 14.40
N ASN A 3 -31.59 17.41 15.66
CA ASN A 3 -30.41 18.23 16.02
C ASN A 3 -29.07 17.70 15.46
N LYS A 4 -28.97 16.42 15.09
CA LYS A 4 -27.75 15.85 14.49
C LYS A 4 -27.51 16.36 13.06
N HIS A 5 -28.56 16.82 12.38
CA HIS A 5 -28.50 17.29 10.99
C HIS A 5 -28.46 18.81 10.88
N ARG A 6 -28.51 19.55 12.00
CA ARG A 6 -28.68 21.02 12.03
C ARG A 6 -27.60 21.83 11.29
N HIS A 7 -26.43 21.25 11.07
CA HIS A 7 -25.30 21.89 10.39
C HIS A 7 -25.04 21.31 8.99
N ALA A 8 -25.90 20.43 8.50
CA ALA A 8 -25.77 19.90 7.15
C ALA A 8 -26.24 20.94 6.12
N LEU A 9 -25.48 21.10 5.04
CA LEU A 9 -25.81 22.02 3.95
C LEU A 9 -27.08 21.61 3.18
N PHE A 10 -27.28 20.29 2.99
CA PHE A 10 -28.41 19.75 2.26
C PHE A 10 -29.27 18.88 3.17
N LEU A 11 -30.48 19.35 3.41
CA LEU A 11 -31.51 18.67 4.20
C LEU A 11 -32.58 18.09 3.27
N GLY A 12 -33.07 16.91 3.63
CA GLY A 12 -34.17 16.24 2.97
C GLY A 12 -35.16 15.70 3.99
N VAL A 13 -36.35 15.34 3.50
CA VAL A 13 -37.41 14.75 4.32
C VAL A 13 -37.43 13.24 4.06
N ALA A 14 -37.51 12.45 5.12
CA ALA A 14 -37.63 11.00 5.00
C ALA A 14 -38.97 10.59 4.35
N LEU A 15 -38.99 9.44 3.69
CA LEU A 15 -40.23 8.83 3.20
C LEU A 15 -41.20 8.66 4.38
N GLY A 16 -42.33 9.38 4.34
CA GLY A 16 -43.30 9.47 5.44
C GLY A 16 -43.44 10.85 6.07
N GLY A 17 -42.63 11.86 5.71
CA GLY A 17 -42.87 13.28 6.03
C GLY A 17 -42.42 13.77 7.41
N ASP A 18 -42.29 12.87 8.38
CA ASP A 18 -42.16 13.26 9.80
C ASP A 18 -40.72 13.49 10.29
N GLN A 19 -39.70 13.30 9.44
CA GLN A 19 -38.29 13.41 9.86
C GLN A 19 -37.41 14.16 8.85
N VAL A 20 -36.70 15.18 9.34
CA VAL A 20 -35.65 15.90 8.58
C VAL A 20 -34.30 15.19 8.77
N ARG A 21 -33.62 14.89 7.66
CA ARG A 21 -32.32 14.21 7.63
C ARG A 21 -31.38 14.86 6.61
N THR A 22 -30.09 14.62 6.73
CA THR A 22 -29.12 14.97 5.68
C THR A 22 -29.37 14.14 4.42
N VAL A 23 -29.33 14.79 3.26
CA VAL A 23 -29.52 14.10 1.97
C VAL A 23 -28.39 13.10 1.73
N CYS A 24 -28.74 11.86 1.38
CA CYS A 24 -27.76 10.81 1.09
C CYS A 24 -27.55 10.63 -0.43
N ASN A 25 -26.52 9.88 -0.80
CA ASN A 25 -26.18 9.61 -2.21
C ASN A 25 -27.31 8.95 -2.99
N ALA A 26 -28.10 8.07 -2.35
CA ALA A 26 -29.24 7.43 -3.02
C ALA A 26 -30.32 8.45 -3.40
N THR A 27 -30.63 9.39 -2.50
CA THR A 27 -31.58 10.48 -2.76
C THR A 27 -31.08 11.43 -3.85
N TRP A 28 -29.79 11.79 -3.83
CA TRP A 28 -29.19 12.58 -4.92
C TRP A 28 -29.28 11.86 -6.26
N ASN A 29 -28.92 10.58 -6.32
CA ASN A 29 -29.00 9.80 -7.56
C ASN A 29 -30.44 9.65 -8.06
N PHE A 30 -31.42 9.57 -7.16
CA PHE A 30 -32.84 9.58 -7.54
C PHE A 30 -33.22 10.89 -8.25
N TYR A 31 -32.95 12.04 -7.63
CA TYR A 31 -33.25 13.34 -8.23
C TYR A 31 -32.50 13.60 -9.53
N LEU A 32 -31.23 13.17 -9.63
CA LEU A 32 -30.44 13.28 -10.86
C LEU A 32 -31.04 12.48 -12.02
N LYS A 33 -31.64 11.31 -11.74
CA LYS A 33 -32.33 10.51 -12.75
C LYS A 33 -33.67 11.12 -13.16
N GLU A 34 -34.45 11.62 -12.20
CA GLU A 34 -35.69 12.33 -12.50
C GLU A 34 -35.41 13.59 -13.35
N PHE A 35 -34.40 14.37 -12.97
CA PHE A 35 -33.94 15.52 -13.76
C PHE A 35 -33.55 15.14 -15.19
N ALA A 36 -32.80 14.06 -15.38
CA ALA A 36 -32.43 13.58 -16.71
C ALA A 36 -33.67 13.21 -17.55
N LYS A 37 -34.66 12.54 -16.94
CA LYS A 37 -35.93 12.21 -17.60
C LYS A 37 -36.74 13.44 -17.97
N GLU A 38 -36.86 14.41 -17.06
CA GLU A 38 -37.56 15.68 -17.31
C GLU A 38 -36.93 16.46 -18.48
N CYS A 39 -35.61 16.38 -18.62
CA CYS A 39 -34.87 16.93 -19.74
C CYS A 39 -34.95 16.09 -21.03
N GLY A 40 -35.71 14.99 -21.04
CA GLY A 40 -35.86 14.09 -22.19
C GLY A 40 -34.62 13.24 -22.49
N LEU A 41 -33.69 13.11 -21.54
CA LEU A 41 -32.48 12.30 -21.69
C LEU A 41 -32.72 10.88 -21.21
N SER A 42 -32.30 9.89 -22.00
CA SER A 42 -32.27 8.47 -21.60
C SER A 42 -31.08 8.11 -20.70
N TRP A 43 -30.27 9.10 -20.34
CA TRP A 43 -29.03 8.92 -19.59
C TRP A 43 -29.29 8.63 -18.11
N ASN A 44 -28.78 7.51 -17.61
CA ASN A 44 -28.87 7.13 -16.20
C ASN A 44 -27.84 7.90 -15.35
N LEU A 45 -28.18 9.14 -15.01
CA LEU A 45 -27.29 10.09 -14.34
C LEU A 45 -26.99 9.67 -12.89
N THR A 46 -25.72 9.74 -12.48
CA THR A 46 -25.30 9.45 -11.09
C THR A 46 -24.26 10.45 -10.60
N SER A 47 -24.20 10.68 -9.29
CA SER A 47 -23.25 11.60 -8.66
C SER A 47 -21.78 11.25 -8.97
N HIS A 48 -21.45 9.97 -9.13
CA HIS A 48 -20.12 9.51 -9.51
C HIS A 48 -19.69 10.01 -10.90
N GLN A 49 -20.62 10.17 -11.84
CA GLN A 49 -20.30 10.66 -13.19
C GLN A 49 -19.82 12.12 -13.17
N PHE A 50 -20.37 12.96 -12.29
CA PHE A 50 -19.90 14.34 -12.12
C PHE A 50 -18.49 14.41 -11.54
N ARG A 51 -18.20 13.56 -10.54
CA ARG A 51 -16.83 13.41 -10.01
C ARG A 51 -15.87 13.02 -11.13
N ARG A 52 -16.22 12.00 -11.93
CA ARG A 52 -15.42 11.57 -13.09
C ARG A 52 -15.20 12.69 -14.11
N LYS A 53 -16.25 13.47 -14.42
CA LYS A 53 -16.16 14.55 -15.39
C LYS A 53 -15.31 15.73 -14.90
N PHE A 54 -15.43 16.11 -13.63
CA PHE A 54 -14.57 17.13 -13.03
C PHE A 54 -13.11 16.71 -13.07
N ALA A 55 -12.82 15.48 -12.64
CA ALA A 55 -11.48 14.93 -12.61
C ALA A 55 -10.85 14.91 -14.00
N ASN A 56 -11.62 14.50 -15.02
CA ASN A 56 -11.20 14.50 -16.41
C ASN A 56 -10.94 15.93 -16.94
N TYR A 57 -11.82 16.88 -16.63
CA TYR A 57 -11.61 18.28 -17.03
C TYR A 57 -10.38 18.90 -16.37
N ALA A 58 -10.21 18.68 -15.06
CA ALA A 58 -9.07 19.16 -14.31
C ALA A 58 -7.77 18.54 -14.80
N ALA A 59 -7.76 17.24 -15.10
CA ALA A 59 -6.58 16.55 -15.61
C ALA A 59 -6.14 17.03 -17.00
N HIS A 60 -7.07 17.42 -17.87
CA HIS A 60 -6.78 17.92 -19.22
C HIS A 60 -6.65 19.44 -19.30
N SER A 61 -6.79 20.15 -18.18
CA SER A 61 -6.56 21.59 -18.12
C SER A 61 -5.06 21.91 -18.22
N ARG A 62 -4.70 23.03 -18.87
CA ARG A 62 -3.31 23.52 -18.92
C ARG A 62 -2.71 23.81 -17.55
N PHE A 63 -3.54 23.95 -16.52
CA PHE A 63 -3.15 24.15 -15.12
C PHE A 63 -3.50 22.95 -14.23
N GLY A 64 -3.86 21.81 -14.84
CA GLY A 64 -4.20 20.57 -14.15
C GLY A 64 -2.99 19.86 -13.59
N ASP A 65 -3.01 19.52 -12.30
CA ASP A 65 -2.01 18.64 -11.67
C ASP A 65 -2.69 17.38 -11.12
N LEU A 66 -2.22 16.20 -11.55
CA LEU A 66 -2.70 14.91 -11.06
C LEU A 66 -2.42 14.70 -9.56
N ARG A 67 -1.39 15.35 -9.02
CA ARG A 67 -1.08 15.35 -7.58
C ARG A 67 -2.12 16.18 -6.82
N TYR A 68 -2.52 17.33 -7.36
CA TYR A 68 -3.64 18.10 -6.83
C TYR A 68 -4.93 17.29 -6.85
N LEU A 69 -5.22 16.56 -7.94
CA LEU A 69 -6.42 15.72 -8.00
C LEU A 69 -6.38 14.54 -7.01
N LYS A 70 -5.21 13.94 -6.77
CA LYS A 70 -5.03 12.93 -5.73
C LYS A 70 -5.37 13.50 -4.34
N GLU A 71 -4.85 14.68 -4.02
CA GLU A 71 -5.11 15.36 -2.74
C GLU A 71 -6.56 15.81 -2.61
N HIS A 72 -7.12 16.46 -3.63
CA HIS A 72 -8.50 16.94 -3.68
C HIS A 72 -9.52 15.82 -3.44
N TYR A 73 -9.21 14.63 -3.93
CA TYR A 73 -10.07 13.46 -3.79
C TYR A 73 -9.70 12.49 -2.68
N ALA A 74 -8.63 12.78 -1.94
CA ALA A 74 -8.05 11.90 -0.93
C ALA A 74 -7.77 10.49 -1.45
N HIS A 75 -7.33 10.36 -2.71
CA HIS A 75 -6.94 9.07 -3.27
C HIS A 75 -5.63 8.60 -2.63
N TRP A 76 -5.58 7.31 -2.28
CA TRP A 76 -4.41 6.69 -1.64
C TRP A 76 -3.21 6.61 -2.60
N THR A 77 -3.44 6.29 -3.87
CA THR A 77 -2.38 6.22 -4.89
C THR A 77 -2.63 7.22 -6.01
N LEU A 78 -1.56 7.58 -6.74
CA LEU A 78 -1.67 8.42 -7.94
C LEU A 78 -2.38 7.67 -9.07
N ASP A 79 -2.28 6.34 -9.11
CA ASP A 79 -2.88 5.46 -10.12
C ASP A 79 -4.41 5.59 -10.14
N MET A 80 -5.03 5.68 -8.96
CA MET A 80 -6.46 5.98 -8.80
C MET A 80 -6.88 7.32 -9.41
N THR A 81 -5.96 8.27 -9.49
CA THR A 81 -6.19 9.58 -10.10
C THR A 81 -5.88 9.56 -11.61
N LEU A 82 -4.93 8.74 -12.04
CA LEU A 82 -4.52 8.56 -13.43
C LEU A 82 -5.68 8.09 -14.32
N CYS A 83 -6.59 7.28 -13.77
CA CYS A 83 -7.83 6.87 -14.44
C CYS A 83 -8.72 8.03 -14.92
N TYR A 84 -8.58 9.23 -14.34
CA TYR A 84 -9.37 10.39 -14.73
C TYR A 84 -8.70 11.22 -15.83
N SER A 85 -7.38 11.19 -15.97
CA SER A 85 -6.65 11.84 -17.09
C SER A 85 -6.77 11.11 -18.42
N MET A 86 -7.48 9.98 -18.49
CA MET A 86 -7.60 9.19 -19.71
C MET A 86 -8.96 9.45 -20.35
N ASP A 87 -8.97 10.08 -21.54
CA ASP A 87 -10.19 10.26 -22.35
C ASP A 87 -10.35 9.14 -23.42
N ASP A 88 -11.46 9.17 -24.15
CA ASP A 88 -11.85 8.16 -25.14
C ASP A 88 -10.86 8.00 -26.31
N SER A 89 -9.92 8.95 -26.52
CA SER A 89 -8.86 8.83 -27.54
C SER A 89 -7.66 8.00 -27.05
N TRP A 90 -7.36 8.03 -25.76
CA TRP A 90 -6.29 7.23 -25.13
C TRP A 90 -6.80 5.90 -24.57
N GLY A 91 -8.08 5.84 -24.17
CA GLY A 91 -8.72 4.64 -23.64
C GLY A 91 -8.85 3.46 -24.62
N GLN A 92 -8.70 3.68 -25.93
CA GLN A 92 -8.69 2.59 -26.92
C GLN A 92 -7.43 1.72 -26.87
N HIS A 93 -6.36 2.18 -26.21
CA HIS A 93 -5.10 1.45 -26.10
C HIS A 93 -4.82 0.88 -24.71
N LEU A 94 -5.70 1.13 -23.73
CA LEU A 94 -5.57 0.60 -22.39
C LEU A 94 -6.78 -0.25 -22.06
N ASP A 95 -6.55 -1.55 -21.99
CA ASP A 95 -7.53 -2.54 -21.62
C ASP A 95 -7.90 -2.35 -20.13
N LEU A 96 -9.10 -1.80 -19.87
CA LEU A 96 -9.59 -1.60 -18.50
C LEU A 96 -9.82 -2.92 -17.76
N GLU A 97 -10.13 -3.99 -18.50
CA GLU A 97 -10.27 -5.34 -17.95
C GLU A 97 -8.89 -5.83 -17.49
N LEU A 98 -7.87 -5.68 -18.34
CA LEU A 98 -6.47 -5.93 -17.97
C LEU A 98 -6.01 -5.10 -16.77
N TYR A 99 -6.41 -3.83 -16.66
CA TYR A 99 -6.07 -3.03 -15.49
C TYR A 99 -6.74 -3.56 -14.22
N THR A 100 -8.03 -3.91 -14.27
CA THR A 100 -8.72 -4.51 -13.12
C THR A 100 -8.12 -5.85 -12.74
N ASP A 101 -7.70 -6.64 -13.72
CA ASP A 101 -7.03 -7.93 -13.50
C ASP A 101 -5.67 -7.73 -12.84
N ILE A 102 -4.86 -6.78 -13.33
CA ILE A 102 -3.57 -6.43 -12.71
C ILE A 102 -3.77 -5.94 -11.28
N GLN A 103 -4.79 -5.14 -11.02
CA GLN A 103 -5.09 -4.64 -9.68
C GLN A 103 -5.55 -5.77 -8.75
N ALA A 104 -6.40 -6.67 -9.23
CA ALA A 104 -6.83 -7.85 -8.48
C ALA A 104 -5.65 -8.77 -8.16
N GLU A 105 -4.79 -9.07 -9.13
CA GLU A 105 -3.56 -9.84 -8.95
C GLU A 105 -2.61 -9.17 -7.94
N LEU A 106 -2.46 -7.84 -8.01
CA LEU A 106 -1.65 -7.09 -7.05
C LEU A 106 -2.21 -7.20 -5.62
N ASP A 107 -3.52 -7.08 -5.46
CA ASP A 107 -4.18 -7.18 -4.17
C ASP A 107 -4.09 -8.60 -3.60
N ASP A 108 -4.23 -9.63 -4.44
CA ASP A 108 -4.02 -11.03 -4.07
C ASP A 108 -2.58 -11.32 -3.66
N ILE A 109 -1.59 -10.78 -4.40
CA ILE A 109 -0.18 -10.86 -4.02
C ILE A 109 0.05 -10.19 -2.67
N LYS A 110 -0.48 -8.99 -2.44
CA LYS A 110 -0.35 -8.29 -1.16
C LYS A 110 -0.98 -9.07 -0.01
N LEU A 111 -2.18 -9.62 -0.22
CA LEU A 111 -2.87 -10.47 0.75
C LEU A 111 -2.03 -11.70 1.10
N GLY A 112 -1.45 -12.37 0.10
CA GLY A 112 -0.54 -13.50 0.30
C GLY A 112 0.71 -13.10 1.10
N VAL A 113 1.33 -11.97 0.76
CA VAL A 113 2.51 -11.44 1.45
C VAL A 113 2.22 -11.12 2.92
N VAL A 114 1.11 -10.45 3.20
CA VAL A 114 0.68 -10.15 4.58
C VAL A 114 0.30 -11.45 5.30
N GLY A 115 -0.36 -12.39 4.63
CA GLY A 115 -0.63 -13.73 5.15
C GLY A 115 0.64 -14.42 5.63
N ASP A 116 1.71 -14.41 4.83
CA ASP A 116 3.02 -14.94 5.20
C ASP A 116 3.60 -14.22 6.41
N TRP A 117 3.44 -12.89 6.50
CA TRP A 117 3.94 -12.12 7.63
C TRP A 117 3.26 -12.51 8.94
N PHE A 118 1.97 -12.87 8.91
CA PHE A 118 1.24 -13.34 10.08
C PHE A 118 1.34 -14.85 10.32
N GLY A 119 2.05 -15.59 9.45
CA GLY A 119 2.37 -17.00 9.63
C GLY A 119 3.28 -17.29 10.83
N LYS A 120 3.63 -18.57 11.04
CA LYS A 120 4.47 -19.00 12.18
C LYS A 120 5.95 -18.60 12.03
N SER A 121 6.40 -18.36 10.81
CA SER A 121 7.80 -18.05 10.52
C SER A 121 8.23 -16.71 11.15
N PRO A 122 9.48 -16.61 11.59
CA PRO A 122 10.01 -15.34 12.09
C PRO A 122 10.15 -14.32 10.97
N LEU A 123 10.11 -13.04 11.35
CA LEU A 123 10.39 -11.90 10.47
C LEU A 123 11.54 -11.09 11.06
N ALA A 124 12.48 -10.72 10.19
CA ALA A 124 13.53 -9.75 10.45
C ALA A 124 13.16 -8.38 9.86
N GLY A 125 14.02 -7.38 10.08
CA GLY A 125 13.74 -5.98 9.75
C GLY A 125 12.94 -5.28 10.85
N GLY A 126 13.00 -3.95 10.89
CA GLY A 126 12.35 -3.17 11.94
C GLY A 126 10.83 -3.36 11.96
N TYR A 127 10.17 -3.19 10.81
CA TYR A 127 8.72 -3.39 10.71
C TYR A 127 8.33 -4.84 10.96
N GLY A 128 9.09 -5.80 10.43
CA GLY A 128 8.82 -7.24 10.61
C GLY A 128 8.79 -7.65 12.09
N ARG A 129 9.74 -7.15 12.89
CA ARG A 129 9.76 -7.39 14.34
C ARG A 129 8.60 -6.69 15.05
N THR A 130 8.32 -5.42 14.72
CA THR A 130 7.19 -4.69 15.28
C THR A 130 5.87 -5.39 14.98
N LEU A 131 5.69 -5.92 13.77
CA LEU A 131 4.50 -6.66 13.37
C LEU A 131 4.34 -7.97 14.16
N LYS A 132 5.44 -8.71 14.39
CA LYS A 132 5.43 -9.90 15.25
C LYS A 132 5.14 -9.58 16.71
N GLN A 133 5.60 -8.44 17.22
CA GLN A 133 5.26 -7.97 18.56
C GLN A 133 3.77 -7.59 18.65
N TRP A 134 3.30 -6.79 17.70
CA TRP A 134 1.90 -6.37 17.58
C TRP A 134 0.95 -7.57 17.51
N GLN A 135 1.31 -8.62 16.75
CA GLN A 135 0.55 -9.88 16.64
C GLN A 135 0.41 -10.61 17.98
N ARG A 136 1.38 -10.48 18.90
CA ARG A 136 1.36 -11.18 20.20
C ARG A 136 0.45 -10.53 21.23
N GLU A 137 0.01 -9.30 20.99
CA GLU A 137 -0.89 -8.56 21.88
C GLU A 137 -2.35 -8.83 21.48
N PRO A 138 -3.12 -9.61 22.27
CA PRO A 138 -4.45 -10.07 21.85
C PRO A 138 -5.43 -8.93 21.56
N GLN A 139 -5.27 -7.80 22.26
CA GLN A 139 -6.13 -6.63 22.14
C GLN A 139 -6.08 -6.03 20.73
N ASN A 140 -4.93 -6.11 20.06
CA ASN A 140 -4.74 -5.60 18.71
C ASN A 140 -5.52 -6.41 17.66
N LEU A 141 -5.80 -7.68 17.94
CA LEU A 141 -6.53 -8.57 17.03
C LEU A 141 -8.05 -8.42 17.17
N LEU A 142 -8.54 -7.93 18.32
CA LEU A 142 -9.98 -7.79 18.62
C LEU A 142 -10.68 -6.70 17.81
N ILE A 143 -9.93 -5.78 17.19
CA ILE A 143 -10.50 -4.72 16.34
C ILE A 143 -11.01 -5.24 14.98
N PHE A 144 -10.62 -6.46 14.61
CA PHE A 144 -11.02 -7.08 13.34
C PHE A 144 -12.12 -8.12 13.57
N LYS A 145 -13.03 -8.21 12.59
CA LYS A 145 -14.12 -9.19 12.61
C LYS A 145 -13.61 -10.63 12.60
N ASP A 146 -12.62 -10.90 11.75
CA ASP A 146 -12.02 -12.21 11.54
C ASP A 146 -10.60 -12.05 10.96
N HIS A 147 -9.86 -13.16 10.89
CA HIS A 147 -8.48 -13.17 10.41
C HIS A 147 -8.36 -12.69 8.95
N ALA A 148 -9.30 -13.06 8.07
CA ALA A 148 -9.28 -12.64 6.68
C ALA A 148 -9.45 -11.12 6.54
N SER A 149 -10.38 -10.55 7.32
CA SER A 149 -10.62 -9.10 7.38
C SER A 149 -9.40 -8.35 7.92
N MET A 150 -8.68 -8.92 8.90
CA MET A 150 -7.42 -8.37 9.39
C MET A 150 -6.35 -8.32 8.29
N LEU A 151 -6.08 -9.44 7.62
CA LEU A 151 -5.07 -9.48 6.56
C LEU A 151 -5.38 -8.50 5.44
N LYS A 152 -6.65 -8.44 5.01
CA LYS A 152 -7.12 -7.49 3.99
C LYS A 152 -6.91 -6.04 4.43
N SER A 153 -7.33 -5.69 5.65
CA SER A 153 -7.17 -4.33 6.17
C SER A 153 -5.70 -3.89 6.22
N ILE A 154 -4.79 -4.79 6.63
CA ILE A 154 -3.35 -4.49 6.66
C ILE A 154 -2.78 -4.38 5.24
N ALA A 155 -3.14 -5.27 4.33
CA ALA A 155 -2.70 -5.26 2.93
C ALA A 155 -3.14 -3.99 2.18
N GLU A 156 -4.35 -3.49 2.47
CA GLU A 156 -4.89 -2.28 1.87
C GLU A 156 -4.30 -0.99 2.48
N SER A 157 -4.07 -0.98 3.80
CA SER A 157 -3.59 0.22 4.52
C SER A 157 -2.06 0.38 4.54
N THR A 158 -1.31 -0.67 4.21
CA THR A 158 0.15 -0.66 4.23
C THR A 158 0.69 -0.59 2.80
N ALA A 159 1.56 0.39 2.52
CA ALA A 159 2.34 0.35 1.28
C ALA A 159 3.23 -0.90 1.31
N ILE A 160 3.27 -1.69 0.24
CA ILE A 160 4.13 -2.88 0.16
C ILE A 160 4.83 -2.86 -1.19
N ARG A 161 6.17 -2.81 -1.15
CA ARG A 161 7.01 -2.87 -2.35
C ARG A 161 8.08 -3.92 -2.17
N SER A 162 8.32 -4.73 -3.20
CA SER A 162 9.46 -5.65 -3.19
C SER A 162 10.72 -4.92 -3.59
N ASN A 163 11.79 -5.07 -2.80
CA ASN A 163 13.14 -4.63 -3.16
C ASN A 163 14.04 -5.82 -3.57
N GLY A 164 13.44 -6.99 -3.78
CA GLY A 164 14.14 -8.27 -4.02
C GLY A 164 14.76 -8.89 -2.78
N HIS A 165 15.40 -8.09 -1.92
CA HIS A 165 16.05 -8.54 -0.67
C HIS A 165 15.18 -8.31 0.59
N ALA A 166 14.11 -7.54 0.49
CA ALA A 166 13.17 -7.27 1.56
C ALA A 166 11.84 -6.78 0.97
N TRP A 167 10.79 -6.80 1.79
CA TRP A 167 9.62 -5.97 1.57
C TRP A 167 9.79 -4.62 2.26
N CYS A 168 9.38 -3.54 1.59
CA CYS A 168 9.46 -2.19 2.12
C CYS A 168 8.06 -1.59 2.27
N THR A 169 7.82 -1.00 3.44
CA THR A 169 6.57 -0.33 3.81
C THR A 169 6.65 1.19 3.80
N ALA A 170 7.76 1.77 3.33
CA ALA A 170 7.86 3.21 3.14
C ALA A 170 6.96 3.63 1.97
N ASP A 171 6.02 4.53 2.24
CA ASP A 171 5.13 5.14 1.24
C ASP A 171 5.72 6.43 0.64
N ASN A 172 6.84 6.90 1.18
CA ASN A 172 7.57 8.11 0.81
C ASN A 172 9.02 7.81 0.38
N ASP A 173 9.90 8.81 0.47
CA ASP A 173 11.34 8.74 0.19
C ASP A 173 12.19 8.11 1.32
N GLY A 174 11.55 7.55 2.36
CA GLY A 174 12.20 6.91 3.51
C GLY A 174 12.87 5.55 3.23
N CYS A 175 12.95 5.12 1.97
CA CYS A 175 13.60 3.85 1.60
C CYS A 175 15.12 3.99 1.61
N VAL A 176 15.79 3.25 2.50
CA VAL A 176 17.26 3.22 2.60
C VAL A 176 17.91 2.03 1.88
N GLY A 177 17.11 1.03 1.50
CA GLY A 177 17.58 -0.26 0.96
C GLY A 177 17.71 -0.32 -0.56
N ASN A 178 16.98 0.52 -1.31
CA ASN A 178 17.11 0.65 -2.76
C ASN A 178 18.28 1.56 -3.15
N THR A 179 19.42 1.32 -2.52
CA THR A 179 20.68 2.00 -2.77
C THR A 179 21.79 0.96 -2.97
N LEU A 180 23.04 1.40 -3.10
CA LEU A 180 24.20 0.51 -3.13
C LEU A 180 24.40 -0.26 -1.81
N GLU A 181 23.74 0.13 -0.71
CA GLU A 181 23.81 -0.53 0.59
C GLU A 181 22.51 -1.27 0.95
N ARG A 182 22.20 -2.33 0.21
CA ARG A 182 21.00 -3.17 0.43
C ARG A 182 20.90 -3.78 1.84
N THR A 183 22.03 -3.97 2.52
CA THR A 183 22.09 -4.50 3.89
C THR A 183 21.47 -3.56 4.93
N ARG A 184 21.26 -2.27 4.62
CA ARG A 184 20.63 -1.29 5.53
C ARG A 184 19.18 -1.62 5.87
N CYS A 185 18.54 -2.51 5.12
CA CYS A 185 17.21 -3.02 5.47
C CYS A 185 17.19 -3.84 6.78
N SER A 186 18.33 -4.33 7.29
CA SER A 186 18.38 -5.16 8.51
C SER A 186 17.75 -4.48 9.73
N SER A 187 17.99 -3.18 9.89
CA SER A 187 17.51 -2.36 11.01
C SER A 187 16.55 -1.25 10.59
N CYS A 188 16.08 -1.26 9.34
CA CYS A 188 15.18 -0.24 8.84
C CYS A 188 13.76 -0.42 9.41
N ASN A 189 13.16 0.67 9.90
CA ASN A 189 11.81 0.67 10.49
C ASN A 189 10.70 0.29 9.49
N ASN A 190 10.98 0.37 8.19
CA ASN A 190 10.04 0.06 7.12
C ASN A 190 10.30 -1.30 6.46
N ALA A 191 11.30 -2.06 6.93
CA ALA A 191 11.66 -3.33 6.31
C ALA A 191 10.95 -4.51 6.97
N VAL A 192 10.40 -5.39 6.13
CA VAL A 192 9.98 -6.74 6.51
C VAL A 192 10.79 -7.74 5.71
N ILE A 193 11.58 -8.53 6.42
CA ILE A 193 12.42 -9.57 5.83
C ILE A 193 11.89 -10.90 6.32
N GLY A 194 11.17 -11.63 5.47
CA GLY A 194 10.72 -12.99 5.76
C GLY A 194 11.70 -14.08 5.32
N HIS A 195 11.37 -15.33 5.65
CA HIS A 195 12.16 -16.52 5.33
C HIS A 195 12.51 -16.65 3.84
N ARG A 196 11.65 -16.19 2.93
CA ARG A 196 11.93 -16.20 1.47
C ARG A 196 13.20 -15.43 1.06
N HIS A 197 13.65 -14.47 1.86
CA HIS A 197 14.87 -13.70 1.58
C HIS A 197 16.14 -14.35 2.15
N THR A 198 16.03 -15.45 2.90
CA THR A 198 17.16 -16.09 3.59
C THR A 198 18.32 -16.39 2.66
N ALA A 199 18.04 -16.97 1.48
CA ALA A 199 19.06 -17.32 0.49
C ALA A 199 19.88 -16.11 0.02
N ILE A 200 19.23 -14.94 -0.12
CA ILE A 200 19.90 -13.69 -0.52
C ILE A 200 20.87 -13.25 0.58
N TYR A 201 20.42 -13.23 1.84
CA TYR A 201 21.26 -12.84 2.96
C TYR A 201 22.39 -13.83 3.23
N GLN A 202 22.16 -15.14 3.06
CA GLN A 202 23.20 -16.16 3.14
C GLN A 202 24.26 -15.93 2.07
N ARG A 203 23.84 -15.74 0.81
CA ARG A 203 24.78 -15.49 -0.28
C ARG A 203 25.60 -14.22 -0.05
N LEU A 204 24.95 -13.12 0.31
CA LEU A 204 25.62 -11.87 0.67
C LEU A 204 26.61 -12.06 1.81
N TYR A 205 26.24 -12.84 2.83
CA TYR A 205 27.11 -13.13 3.97
C TYR A 205 28.38 -13.88 3.56
N TYR A 206 28.26 -14.91 2.72
CA TYR A 206 29.41 -15.66 2.20
C TYR A 206 30.30 -14.82 1.28
N ASP A 207 29.70 -14.04 0.37
CA ASP A 207 30.45 -13.16 -0.53
C ASP A 207 31.23 -12.10 0.28
N LEU A 208 30.63 -11.55 1.33
CA LEU A 208 31.29 -10.60 2.24
C LEU A 208 32.42 -11.24 3.06
N LYS A 209 32.28 -12.51 3.49
CA LYS A 209 33.38 -13.25 4.12
C LYS A 209 34.57 -13.39 3.17
N GLY A 210 34.31 -13.72 1.91
CA GLY A 210 35.35 -13.79 0.88
C GLY A 210 36.06 -12.44 0.71
N LEU A 211 35.29 -11.34 0.63
CA LEU A 211 35.84 -10.00 0.51
C LEU A 211 36.67 -9.57 1.72
N LEU A 212 36.35 -10.03 2.94
CA LEU A 212 37.11 -9.70 4.15
C LEU A 212 38.59 -10.17 4.05
N HIS A 213 38.83 -11.26 3.31
CA HIS A 213 40.17 -11.80 3.08
C HIS A 213 40.90 -11.14 1.90
N CYS A 214 40.26 -10.22 1.19
CA CYS A 214 40.86 -9.55 0.04
C CYS A 214 41.84 -8.45 0.51
N PRO A 215 43.11 -8.45 0.04
CA PRO A 215 44.13 -7.54 0.55
C PRO A 215 44.02 -6.10 0.00
N ASP A 216 43.28 -5.88 -1.09
CA ASP A 216 43.28 -4.65 -1.89
C ASP A 216 42.04 -3.74 -1.70
N ILE A 217 41.16 -4.05 -0.75
CA ILE A 217 39.93 -3.27 -0.49
C ILE A 217 40.13 -2.02 0.38
N GLY A 218 41.33 -1.85 0.94
CA GLY A 218 41.67 -0.77 1.87
C GLY A 218 40.88 -0.77 3.19
N ASP A 219 41.22 0.13 4.11
CA ASP A 219 40.60 0.18 5.43
C ASP A 219 39.11 0.53 5.39
N GLY A 220 38.73 1.47 4.51
CA GLY A 220 37.33 1.85 4.32
C GLY A 220 36.48 0.71 3.75
N GLY A 221 37.03 -0.07 2.80
CA GLY A 221 36.38 -1.26 2.28
C GLY A 221 36.23 -2.34 3.35
N ARG A 222 37.27 -2.58 4.15
CA ARG A 222 37.25 -3.55 5.26
C ARG A 222 36.19 -3.19 6.31
N GLN A 223 36.15 -1.94 6.76
CA GLN A 223 35.13 -1.46 7.71
C GLN A 223 33.70 -1.62 7.16
N ARG A 224 33.50 -1.35 5.86
CA ARG A 224 32.20 -1.55 5.21
C ARG A 224 31.80 -3.03 5.20
N VAL A 225 32.72 -3.92 4.82
CA VAL A 225 32.49 -5.37 4.77
C VAL A 225 32.13 -5.91 6.15
N GLU A 226 32.89 -5.54 7.20
CA GLU A 226 32.62 -5.95 8.59
C GLU A 226 31.23 -5.50 9.06
N ARG A 227 30.87 -4.25 8.80
CA ARG A 227 29.54 -3.71 9.13
C ARG A 227 28.42 -4.45 8.40
N ASP A 228 28.59 -4.73 7.12
CA ASP A 228 27.59 -5.41 6.31
C ASP A 228 27.49 -6.91 6.67
N LEU A 229 28.59 -7.55 7.08
CA LEU A 229 28.61 -8.89 7.67
C LEU A 229 27.75 -8.96 8.93
N ILE A 230 27.89 -7.98 9.83
CA ILE A 230 27.09 -7.90 11.06
C ILE A 230 25.60 -7.77 10.70
N ARG A 231 25.26 -6.89 9.75
CA ARG A 231 23.87 -6.69 9.29
C ARG A 231 23.26 -7.97 8.70
N CYS A 232 24.00 -8.69 7.85
CA CYS A 232 23.52 -9.96 7.29
C CYS A 232 23.37 -11.03 8.37
N ARG A 233 24.36 -11.17 9.27
CA ARG A 233 24.31 -12.11 10.39
C ARG A 233 23.09 -11.87 11.28
N ASP A 234 22.81 -10.61 11.59
CA ASP A 234 21.69 -10.22 12.44
C ASP A 234 20.34 -10.61 11.80
N VAL A 235 20.17 -10.35 10.50
CA VAL A 235 18.99 -10.80 9.73
C VAL A 235 18.86 -12.33 9.75
N LEU A 236 19.94 -13.05 9.44
CA LEU A 236 19.93 -14.51 9.39
C LEU A 236 19.61 -15.13 10.76
N THR A 237 20.16 -14.55 11.83
CA THR A 237 19.88 -14.96 13.21
C THR A 237 18.40 -14.74 13.55
N GLN A 238 17.86 -13.57 13.22
CA GLN A 238 16.43 -13.27 13.43
C GLN A 238 15.51 -14.21 12.63
N LEU A 239 15.95 -14.67 11.45
CA LEU A 239 15.23 -15.65 10.64
C LEU A 239 15.39 -17.11 11.13
N GLY A 240 16.14 -17.34 12.20
CA GLY A 240 16.34 -18.67 12.79
C GLY A 240 17.41 -19.52 12.12
N VAL A 241 18.30 -18.92 11.30
CA VAL A 241 19.46 -19.64 10.75
C VAL A 241 20.50 -19.81 11.85
N PRO A 242 20.94 -21.06 12.14
CA PRO A 242 21.83 -21.31 13.25
C PRO A 242 23.22 -20.66 13.05
N PRO A 243 23.84 -20.11 14.12
CA PRO A 243 25.14 -19.44 14.02
C PRO A 243 26.26 -20.33 13.48
N GLU A 244 26.18 -21.65 13.68
CA GLU A 244 27.16 -22.63 13.19
C GLU A 244 27.25 -22.63 11.65
N THR A 245 26.12 -22.46 10.96
CA THR A 245 26.06 -22.29 9.50
C THR A 245 26.65 -20.95 9.04
N LEU A 246 26.75 -19.98 9.96
CA LEU A 246 27.32 -18.66 9.74
C LEU A 246 28.82 -18.61 10.09
N ILE A 247 29.41 -19.67 10.65
CA ILE A 247 30.85 -19.72 10.98
C ILE A 247 31.66 -20.41 9.87
N ALA A 248 31.04 -21.33 9.13
CA ALA A 248 31.62 -21.97 7.94
C ALA A 248 31.96 -20.96 6.82
#